data_AF-A0A0B8NWB7-F1
#
_entry.id   AF-A0A0B8NWB7-F1
#
_cell.length_a   1.000
_cell.length_b   1.000
_cell.length_c   1.000
_cell.angle_alpha   90.00
_cell.angle_beta   90.00
_cell.angle_gamma   90.00
#
_symmetry.space_group_name_H-M   'P 1'
#
loop_
_entity.id
_entity.type
_entity.pdbx_description
1 polymer ?
#
loop_
_entity_poly.entity_id
_entity_poly.type
_entity_poly.pdbx_seq_one_letter_code
_entity_poly.pdbx_strand_id
1 'polypeptide(L)'
;MLYFPSQSGEESRGLIIAGTHGDENASMVALSCALRSIHAQDLNHDVVISVNPDGNQLGTRANANQVDLNRAFPTQSCAQVAMSIDGAPTVMSGM
;
A
#
# COMPACT_ATOMS: atom_id res chain seq x y z
N MET A 1 -8.57 -0.05 2.12
CA MET A 1 -7.76 -1.15 1.56
C MET A 1 -8.69 -2.17 0.93
N LEU A 2 -8.30 -2.74 -0.22
CA LEU A 2 -9.04 -3.83 -0.89
C LEU A 2 -8.23 -5.12 -0.83
N TYR A 3 -8.61 -6.05 0.06
CA TYR A 3 -7.86 -7.26 0.39
C TYR A 3 -8.64 -8.54 0.03
N PHE A 4 -7.92 -9.52 -0.51
CA PHE A 4 -8.42 -10.83 -0.88
C PHE A 4 -7.48 -11.90 -0.33
N PRO A 5 -7.96 -12.80 0.55
CA PRO A 5 -7.11 -13.80 1.17
C PRO A 5 -6.75 -14.91 0.19
N SER A 6 -5.57 -15.51 0.40
CA SER A 6 -5.24 -16.80 -0.22
C SER A 6 -6.33 -17.84 0.09
N GLN A 7 -6.65 -18.68 -0.89
CA GLN A 7 -7.59 -19.79 -0.76
C GLN A 7 -6.88 -21.14 -0.59
N SER A 8 -5.54 -21.15 -0.64
CA SER A 8 -4.70 -22.32 -0.41
C SER A 8 -4.11 -22.31 1.01
N GLY A 9 -3.85 -23.49 1.57
CA GLY A 9 -3.15 -23.65 2.85
C GLY A 9 -1.63 -23.86 2.69
N GLU A 10 -1.06 -23.48 1.55
CA GLU A 10 0.32 -23.79 1.18
C GLU A 10 1.34 -23.04 2.03
N GLU A 11 2.43 -23.72 2.40
CA GLU A 11 3.55 -23.15 3.18
C GLU A 11 4.28 -22.01 2.44
N SER A 12 4.22 -22.00 1.09
CA SER A 12 4.82 -20.95 0.25
C SER A 12 3.95 -19.70 0.07
N ARG A 13 2.97 -19.51 0.97
CA ARG A 13 2.08 -18.33 0.96
C ARG A 13 2.87 -17.03 0.98
N GLY A 14 2.44 -16.11 0.14
CA GLY A 14 3.05 -14.79 -0.04
C GLY A 14 2.01 -13.69 -0.12
N LEU A 15 2.46 -12.46 -0.34
CA LEU A 15 1.63 -11.27 -0.44
C LEU A 15 1.97 -10.49 -1.72
N ILE A 16 0.94 -10.21 -2.52
CA ILE A 16 1.01 -9.37 -3.71
C ILE A 16 0.23 -8.09 -3.42
N ILE A 17 0.88 -6.94 -3.49
CA ILE A 17 0.26 -5.63 -3.23
C ILE A 17 0.40 -4.68 -4.42
N ALA A 18 -0.61 -3.85 -4.62
CA ALA A 18 -0.62 -2.74 -5.56
C ALA A 18 -1.26 -1.48 -4.96
N GLY A 19 -1.12 -0.34 -5.64
CA GLY A 19 -1.76 0.91 -5.25
C GLY A 19 -1.21 1.50 -3.95
N THR A 20 0.10 1.42 -3.72
CA THR A 20 0.75 2.17 -2.62
C THR A 20 0.69 3.67 -2.91
N HIS A 21 0.91 4.07 -4.16
CA HIS A 21 0.58 5.40 -4.63
C HIS A 21 -0.76 5.39 -5.36
N GLY A 22 -1.58 6.41 -5.13
CA GLY A 22 -2.93 6.46 -5.65
C GLY A 22 -3.04 6.76 -7.14
N ASP A 23 -1.98 7.32 -7.73
CA ASP A 23 -1.87 7.66 -9.16
C ASP A 23 -1.24 6.53 -10.02
N GLU A 24 -0.77 5.45 -9.41
CA GLU A 24 -0.17 4.28 -10.08
C GLU A 24 -1.21 3.20 -10.43
N ASN A 25 -2.21 3.54 -11.25
CA ASN A 25 -3.41 2.71 -11.46
C ASN A 25 -3.22 1.48 -12.37
N ALA A 26 -2.18 1.43 -13.20
CA ALA A 26 -2.00 0.36 -14.19
C ALA A 26 -1.82 -1.03 -13.54
N SER A 27 -1.01 -1.10 -12.49
CA SER A 27 -0.78 -2.36 -11.74
C SER A 27 -2.02 -2.82 -11.00
N MET A 28 -2.82 -1.88 -10.47
CA MET A 28 -4.09 -2.20 -9.81
C MET A 28 -5.09 -2.82 -10.77
N VAL A 29 -5.23 -2.23 -11.97
CA VAL A 29 -6.13 -2.76 -13.01
C VAL A 29 -5.65 -4.14 -13.45
N ALA A 30 -4.36 -4.31 -13.74
CA ALA A 30 -3.78 -5.59 -14.14
C ALA A 30 -3.98 -6.67 -13.07
N LEU A 31 -3.68 -6.37 -11.80
CA LEU A 31 -3.85 -7.29 -10.67
C LEU A 31 -5.33 -7.65 -10.44
N SER A 32 -6.22 -6.67 -10.57
CA SER A 32 -7.67 -6.88 -10.49
C SER A 32 -8.21 -7.78 -11.61
N CYS A 33 -7.70 -7.62 -12.84
CA CYS A 33 -8.01 -8.49 -13.96
C CYS A 33 -7.47 -9.90 -13.74
N ALA A 34 -6.23 -10.05 -13.26
CA ALA A 34 -5.64 -11.34 -12.95
C ALA A 34 -6.44 -12.08 -11.86
N LEU A 35 -6.80 -11.39 -10.78
CA LEU A 35 -7.60 -11.95 -9.69
C LEU A 35 -8.98 -12.43 -10.16
N ARG A 36 -9.63 -11.71 -11.07
CA ARG A 36 -10.91 -12.13 -11.66
C ARG A 36 -10.79 -13.26 -12.68
N SER A 37 -9.57 -13.55 -13.15
CA SER A 37 -9.32 -14.55 -14.21
C SER A 37 -8.81 -15.87 -13.65
N ILE A 38 -8.29 -15.90 -12.42
CA ILE A 38 -7.80 -17.11 -11.76
C ILE A 38 -8.97 -17.85 -11.08
N HIS A 39 -8.94 -19.18 -11.07
CA HIS A 39 -9.88 -19.94 -10.25
C HIS A 39 -9.59 -19.73 -8.78
N ALA A 40 -10.63 -19.63 -7.95
CA ALA A 40 -10.48 -19.35 -6.53
C ALA A 40 -9.51 -20.33 -5.84
N GLN A 41 -9.59 -21.62 -6.16
CA GLN A 41 -8.72 -22.67 -5.61
C GLN A 41 -7.22 -22.50 -5.94
N ASP A 42 -6.88 -21.77 -7.00
CA ASP A 42 -5.51 -21.54 -7.44
C ASP A 42 -4.92 -20.23 -6.88
N LEU A 43 -5.69 -19.48 -6.08
CA LEU A 43 -5.25 -18.24 -5.44
C LEU A 43 -4.37 -18.55 -4.21
N ASN A 44 -3.09 -18.79 -4.46
CA ASN A 44 -2.15 -19.22 -3.41
C ASN A 44 -1.60 -18.08 -2.54
N HIS A 45 -1.72 -16.84 -2.99
CA HIS A 45 -1.17 -15.67 -2.32
C HIS A 45 -2.27 -14.70 -1.89
N ASP A 46 -2.01 -13.98 -0.81
CA ASP A 46 -2.82 -12.83 -0.41
C ASP A 46 -2.67 -11.70 -1.44
N VAL A 47 -3.77 -11.02 -1.75
CA VAL A 47 -3.78 -9.94 -2.73
C VAL A 47 -4.37 -8.68 -2.12
N VAL A 48 -3.63 -7.58 -2.19
CA VAL A 48 -4.14 -6.23 -1.91
C VAL A 48 -4.13 -5.43 -3.20
N ILE A 49 -5.30 -5.15 -3.75
CA ILE A 49 -5.42 -4.40 -5.03
C ILE A 49 -5.19 -2.90 -4.81
N SER A 50 -5.50 -2.39 -3.62
CA SER A 50 -5.28 -0.98 -3.26
C SER A 50 -4.92 -0.86 -1.79
N VAL A 51 -3.69 -0.40 -1.54
CA VAL A 51 -3.23 0.03 -0.21
C VAL A 51 -3.75 1.44 0.10
N ASN A 52 -3.76 2.35 -0.89
CA ASN A 52 -4.13 3.76 -0.77
C ASN A 52 -5.45 4.11 -1.51
N PRO A 53 -6.62 3.65 -1.05
CA PRO A 53 -7.89 3.89 -1.74
C PRO A 53 -8.26 5.36 -1.81
N ASP A 54 -7.92 6.16 -0.80
CA ASP A 54 -8.17 7.60 -0.79
C ASP A 54 -7.35 8.29 -1.89
N GLY A 55 -6.06 7.95 -1.99
CA GLY A 55 -5.21 8.44 -3.07
C GLY A 55 -5.72 8.01 -4.45
N ASN A 56 -6.28 6.79 -4.58
CA ASN A 56 -6.89 6.36 -5.85
C ASN A 56 -8.08 7.23 -6.24
N GLN A 57 -8.97 7.51 -5.29
CA GLN A 57 -10.15 8.34 -5.53
C GLN A 57 -9.75 9.79 -5.88
N LEU A 58 -8.67 10.29 -5.27
CA LEU A 58 -8.18 11.66 -5.47
C LEU A 58 -7.21 11.79 -6.64
N GLY A 59 -6.72 10.68 -7.20
CA GLY A 59 -5.68 10.67 -8.24
C GLY A 59 -4.33 11.19 -7.73
N THR A 60 -4.01 10.98 -6.45
CA THR A 60 -2.81 11.49 -5.80
C THR A 60 -1.83 10.38 -5.44
N ARG A 61 -0.54 10.67 -5.58
CA ARG A 61 0.53 9.79 -5.06
C ARG A 61 0.38 9.49 -3.57
N ALA A 62 0.17 10.53 -2.77
CA ALA A 62 0.03 10.45 -1.33
C ALA A 62 -1.38 9.97 -0.91
N ASN A 63 -1.54 9.63 0.37
CA ASN A 63 -2.86 9.45 0.97
C ASN A 63 -3.56 10.80 1.24
N ALA A 64 -4.77 10.77 1.80
CA ALA A 64 -5.54 11.97 2.13
C ALA A 64 -4.85 12.95 3.10
N ASN A 65 -3.84 12.49 3.85
CA ASN A 65 -3.03 13.30 4.76
C ASN A 65 -1.74 13.82 4.12
N GLN A 66 -1.60 13.73 2.79
CA GLN A 66 -0.41 14.14 2.05
C GLN A 66 0.87 13.37 2.43
N VAL A 67 0.71 12.16 2.97
CA VAL A 67 1.81 11.26 3.30
C VAL A 67 2.10 10.31 2.14
N ASP A 68 3.35 10.27 1.66
CA ASP A 68 3.85 9.20 0.79
C ASP A 68 3.98 7.91 1.63
N LEU A 69 3.04 6.99 1.44
CA LEU A 69 2.98 5.74 2.20
C LEU A 69 4.26 4.88 2.02
N ASN A 70 4.91 4.96 0.86
CA ASN A 70 6.16 4.23 0.57
C ASN A 70 7.40 4.90 1.18
N ARG A 71 7.21 5.94 2.00
CA ARG A 71 8.22 6.60 2.82
C ARG A 71 7.83 6.67 4.30
N ALA A 72 6.65 6.18 4.66
CA ALA A 72 6.09 6.24 6.01
C ALA A 72 6.12 4.90 6.76
N PHE A 73 6.79 3.88 6.20
CA PHE A 73 7.04 2.64 6.94
C PHE A 73 7.96 2.93 8.13
N PRO A 74 7.68 2.37 9.32
CA PRO A 74 8.49 2.57 10.51
C PRO A 74 9.80 1.78 10.41
N THR A 75 10.73 2.28 9.61
CA THR A 75 12.09 1.74 9.46
C THR A 75 13.06 2.49 10.38
N GLN A 76 14.18 1.86 10.74
CA GLN A 76 15.19 2.51 11.59
C GLN A 76 15.74 3.82 11.00
N SER A 77 15.83 3.92 9.67
CA SER A 77 16.27 5.11 8.95
C SER A 77 15.16 6.13 8.69
N CYS A 78 13.93 5.87 9.14
CA CYS A 78 12.81 6.77 8.90
C CYS A 78 12.98 8.01 9.80
N ALA A 79 13.26 9.15 9.18
CA ALA A 79 13.20 10.44 9.88
C ALA A 79 11.74 10.73 10.23
N GLN A 80 11.40 10.68 11.52
CA GLN A 80 10.06 11.06 11.97
C GLN A 80 9.95 12.57 11.87
N VAL A 81 9.34 13.05 10.78
CA VAL A 81 9.04 14.48 10.61
C VAL A 81 7.79 14.75 11.44
N ALA A 82 7.99 15.18 12.68
CA ALA A 82 6.90 15.76 13.45
C ALA A 82 6.65 17.16 12.87
N MET A 83 5.42 17.43 12.42
CA MET A 83 5.01 18.81 12.21
C MET A 83 4.94 19.50 13.57
N SER A 84 5.82 20.47 13.80
CA SER A 84 5.65 21.42 14.90
C SER A 84 4.34 22.19 14.68
N ILE A 85 3.66 22.54 15.77
CA ILE A 85 2.50 23.45 15.77
C ILE A 85 2.79 24.79 15.07
N ASP A 86 4.08 25.14 14.90
CA ASP A 86 4.56 26.37 14.26
C ASP A 86 4.96 26.22 12.78
N GLY A 87 4.72 25.05 12.15
CA GLY A 87 4.92 24.85 10.71
C GLY A 87 6.37 24.63 10.25
N ALA A 88 7.35 24.59 11.15
CA ALA A 88 8.73 24.19 10.82
C ALA A 88 8.90 22.66 10.95
N PRO A 89 9.51 21.98 9.95
CA PRO A 89 9.78 20.55 10.04
C PRO A 89 10.92 20.30 11.05
N THR A 90 10.61 19.57 12.13
CA THR A 90 11.63 19.09 13.08
C THR A 90 11.88 17.61 12.83
N VAL A 91 13.12 17.27 12.50
CA VAL A 91 13.57 15.87 12.40
C VAL A 91 13.78 15.34 13.80
N MET A 92 12.91 14.43 14.26
CA MET A 92 13.17 13.66 15.46
C MET A 92 14.17 12.56 15.12
N SER A 93 15.45 12.80 15.46
CA SER A 93 16.48 11.75 15.42
C SER A 93 16.09 10.68 16.45
N GLY A 94 15.93 9.43 16.00
CA GLY A 94 15.71 8.29 16.89
C GLY A 94 16.88 8.11 17.87
N MET A 95 16.54 7.68 19.09
CA MET A 95 17.48 7.14 20.07
C MET A 95 17.83 5.69 19.73
#